data_AF-A0AAD6X709-F1
#
_entry.id   AF-A0AAD6X709-F1
#
_cell.length_a   1.000
_cell.length_b   1.000
_cell.length_c   1.000
_cell.angle_alpha   90.00
_cell.angle_beta   90.00
_cell.angle_gamma   90.00
#
_symmetry.space_group_name_H-M   'P 1'
#
loop_
_entity.id
_entity.type
_entity.pdbx_description
1 polymer ?
#
loop_
_entity_poly.entity_id
_entity_poly.type
_entity_poly.pdbx_seq_one_letter_code
_entity_poly.pdbx_strand_id
1 'polypeptide(L)'
;MSFIAEHRLWREKIIVDALHTADVQLAPAYAPKILAALAAHHSPPPASPNDSEILQNRKQLKALPPMVSRHLEIMAFDSPPDARKLKDVPSAAEFLAAAEDLFRAILDAFRRRVLHRDISVNNILVADNQLIMVDWEIGRRFQEPSSTARRGTLTGTLDTMSVASLANRDPLPHEDIESAVYVLLKVLTQTFVPPADQEREWAATLDTYCWDDPDVPPNRLLNTRLSIWSGRNLENSTVGETVQIFRSAGHATRAQLVLSLLSLPLPLQRKSIDSSDYDTILSSLQGLVEQAVAAVRSVDASSLIWGSAKVVDAGQEEI
;
A
#
# COMPACT_ATOMS: atom_id res chain seq x y z
N MET A 1 11.09 25.99 17.63
CA MET A 1 10.32 24.74 17.44
C MET A 1 11.19 23.80 16.63
N SER A 2 11.24 22.50 16.97
CA SER A 2 12.08 21.55 16.21
C SER A 2 11.46 21.29 14.84
N PHE A 3 12.30 20.98 13.84
CA PHE A 3 11.91 20.55 12.49
C PHE A 3 10.79 19.47 12.51
N ILE A 4 10.82 18.61 13.53
CA ILE A 4 9.82 17.57 13.79
C ILE A 4 8.44 18.15 14.11
N ALA A 5 8.37 19.26 14.85
CA ALA A 5 7.11 19.90 15.23
C ALA A 5 6.42 20.62 14.04
N GLU A 6 7.20 21.24 13.15
CA GLU A 6 6.66 21.89 11.94
C GLU A 6 6.13 20.87 10.92
N HIS A 7 6.86 19.76 10.72
CA HIS A 7 6.38 18.66 9.88
C HIS A 7 5.13 17.99 10.46
N ARG A 8 5.04 17.83 11.79
CA ARG A 8 3.86 17.27 12.46
C ARG A 8 2.61 18.12 12.24
N LEU A 9 2.69 19.43 12.46
CA LEU A 9 1.56 20.34 12.29
C LEU A 9 1.06 20.41 10.85
N TRP A 10 1.97 20.36 9.88
CA TRP A 10 1.61 20.33 8.45
C TRP A 10 0.98 18.99 8.03
N ARG A 11 1.46 17.85 8.56
CA ARG A 11 0.88 16.51 8.31
C ARG A 11 -0.53 16.39 8.87
N GLU A 12 -0.72 16.81 10.13
CA GLU A 12 -2.04 16.87 10.78
C GLU A 12 -2.97 17.80 9.99
N LYS A 13 -2.46 18.95 9.51
CA LYS A 13 -3.21 19.86 8.64
C LYS A 13 -3.55 19.27 7.28
N ILE A 14 -2.66 18.53 6.60
CA ILE A 14 -2.99 17.88 5.33
C ILE A 14 -4.15 16.92 5.50
N ILE A 15 -4.09 16.13 6.55
CA ILE A 15 -5.06 15.08 6.85
C ILE A 15 -6.39 15.71 7.25
N VAL A 16 -6.37 16.70 8.15
CA VAL A 16 -7.54 17.45 8.60
C VAL A 16 -8.15 18.26 7.45
N ASP A 17 -7.35 18.97 6.66
CA ASP A 17 -7.82 19.71 5.49
C ASP A 17 -8.40 18.75 4.44
N ALA A 18 -7.74 17.63 4.14
CA ALA A 18 -8.24 16.61 3.20
C ALA A 18 -9.53 15.93 3.69
N LEU A 19 -9.70 15.80 5.01
CA LEU A 19 -10.93 15.34 5.65
C LEU A 19 -12.02 16.42 5.65
N HIS A 20 -11.67 17.70 5.76
CA HIS A 20 -12.61 18.83 5.77
C HIS A 20 -13.00 19.39 4.40
N THR A 21 -12.16 19.22 3.37
CA THR A 21 -12.49 19.56 1.98
C THR A 21 -13.38 18.52 1.33
N ALA A 22 -13.40 17.29 1.85
CA ALA A 22 -14.48 16.34 1.60
C ALA A 22 -15.72 16.82 2.39
N ASP A 23 -16.90 16.76 1.78
CA ASP A 23 -18.15 17.25 2.38
C ASP A 23 -18.29 16.80 3.85
N VAL A 24 -18.59 17.71 4.78
CA VAL A 24 -18.63 17.42 6.23
C VAL A 24 -19.68 16.36 6.56
N GLN A 25 -20.69 16.17 5.68
CA GLN A 25 -21.68 15.10 5.78
C GLN A 25 -21.16 13.72 5.31
N LEU A 26 -19.99 13.67 4.68
CA LEU A 26 -19.32 12.47 4.15
C LEU A 26 -18.04 12.13 4.91
N ALA A 27 -17.73 12.86 5.99
CA ALA A 27 -16.62 12.52 6.86
C ALA A 27 -16.83 11.11 7.47
N PRO A 28 -15.79 10.26 7.53
CA PRO A 28 -15.93 8.93 8.13
C PRO A 28 -16.42 9.03 9.58
N ALA A 29 -17.15 8.00 10.05
CA ALA A 29 -17.75 8.01 11.39
C ALA A 29 -16.75 8.24 12.55
N TYR A 30 -15.46 7.99 12.31
CA TYR A 30 -14.37 8.21 13.27
C TYR A 30 -13.71 9.59 13.19
N ALA A 31 -14.07 10.46 12.23
CA ALA A 31 -13.51 11.82 12.13
C ALA A 31 -13.64 12.63 13.44
N PRO A 32 -14.75 12.55 14.21
CA PRO A 32 -14.83 13.18 15.52
C PRO A 32 -13.82 12.62 16.54
N LYS A 33 -13.50 11.32 16.49
CA LYS A 33 -12.50 10.69 17.38
C LYS A 33 -11.09 11.15 17.03
N ILE A 34 -10.75 11.25 15.74
CA ILE A 34 -9.47 11.79 15.28
C ILE A 34 -9.35 13.27 15.68
N LEU A 35 -10.39 14.08 15.47
CA LEU A 35 -10.40 15.49 15.87
C LEU A 35 -10.28 15.66 17.39
N ALA A 36 -10.92 14.79 18.18
CA ALA A 36 -10.80 14.79 19.63
C ALA A 36 -9.39 14.38 20.11
N ALA A 37 -8.78 13.37 19.48
CA ALA A 37 -7.41 12.96 19.78
C ALA A 37 -6.40 14.08 19.43
N LEU A 38 -6.56 14.73 18.28
CA LEU A 38 -5.73 15.88 17.88
C LEU A 38 -5.90 17.07 18.85
N ALA A 39 -7.14 17.37 19.27
CA ALA A 39 -7.43 18.41 20.26
C ALA A 39 -6.81 18.11 21.64
N ALA A 40 -6.77 16.84 22.05
CA ALA A 40 -6.16 16.40 23.30
C ALA A 40 -4.63 16.53 23.31
N HIS A 41 -3.98 16.55 22.14
CA HIS A 41 -2.52 16.62 22.01
C HIS A 41 -1.95 18.04 21.83
N HIS A 42 -2.72 19.08 22.13
CA HIS A 42 -2.32 20.50 22.04
C HIS A 42 -1.88 20.95 20.64
N SER A 43 -2.38 20.32 19.58
CA SER A 43 -2.24 20.90 18.24
C SER A 43 -3.10 22.18 18.18
N PRO A 44 -2.52 23.33 17.77
CA PRO A 44 -3.31 24.53 17.57
C PRO A 44 -4.42 24.23 16.56
N PRO A 45 -5.65 24.72 16.77
CA PRO A 45 -6.71 24.56 15.79
C PRO A 45 -6.21 25.07 14.43
N PRO A 46 -6.54 24.39 13.32
CA PRO A 46 -6.13 24.87 12.00
C PRO A 46 -6.56 26.32 11.87
N ALA A 47 -5.64 27.19 11.44
CA ALA A 47 -5.97 28.57 11.14
C ALA A 47 -7.17 28.57 10.20
N SER A 48 -8.29 29.16 10.62
CA SER A 48 -9.52 29.24 9.84
C SER A 48 -9.15 29.71 8.43
N PRO A 49 -9.34 28.89 7.39
CA PRO A 49 -9.22 29.39 6.03
C PRO A 49 -10.27 30.50 5.86
N ASN A 50 -9.95 31.55 5.11
CA ASN A 50 -10.94 32.57 4.79
C ASN A 50 -12.14 31.89 4.12
N ASP A 51 -13.35 32.12 4.64
CA ASP A 51 -14.60 31.50 4.19
C ASP A 51 -14.82 31.60 2.66
N SER A 52 -14.25 32.63 2.03
CA SER A 52 -14.27 32.86 0.59
C SER A 52 -13.51 31.80 -0.23
N GLU A 53 -12.38 31.31 0.28
CA GLU A 53 -11.52 30.33 -0.41
C GLU A 53 -12.13 28.92 -0.36
N ILE A 54 -12.76 28.59 0.79
CA ILE A 54 -13.56 27.37 0.97
C ILE A 54 -14.78 27.37 0.03
N LEU A 55 -15.47 28.51 -0.10
CA LEU A 55 -16.65 28.62 -0.97
C LEU A 55 -16.30 28.45 -2.46
N GLN A 56 -15.13 28.92 -2.89
CA GLN A 56 -14.66 28.83 -4.27
C GLN A 56 -14.26 27.39 -4.62
N ASN A 57 -13.55 26.70 -3.71
CA ASN A 57 -13.22 25.28 -3.85
C ASN A 57 -14.48 24.38 -3.80
N ARG A 58 -15.48 24.73 -2.97
CA ARG A 58 -16.78 24.01 -2.90
C ARG A 58 -17.59 24.04 -4.19
N LYS A 59 -17.48 25.11 -5.00
CA LYS A 59 -18.18 25.17 -6.30
C LYS A 59 -17.57 24.23 -7.34
N GLN A 60 -16.29 23.88 -7.21
CA GLN A 60 -15.61 22.92 -8.10
C GLN A 60 -15.84 21.45 -7.68
N LEU A 61 -16.14 21.16 -6.41
CA LEU A 61 -16.23 19.81 -5.85
C LEU A 61 -17.61 19.12 -5.94
N LYS A 62 -18.64 19.80 -6.48
CA LYS A 62 -20.05 19.34 -6.49
C LYS A 62 -20.39 18.12 -7.37
N ALA A 63 -19.40 17.39 -7.88
CA ALA A 63 -19.60 16.25 -8.78
C ALA A 63 -19.04 14.91 -8.24
N LEU A 64 -18.58 14.85 -6.99
CA LEU A 64 -18.05 13.60 -6.44
C LEU A 64 -19.18 12.72 -5.83
N PRO A 65 -19.19 11.40 -6.10
CA PRO A 65 -20.18 10.48 -5.54
C PRO A 65 -20.06 10.38 -4.01
N PRO A 66 -21.14 10.00 -3.28
CA PRO A 66 -21.14 9.88 -1.83
C PRO A 66 -20.08 8.88 -1.35
N MET A 67 -19.24 9.32 -0.40
CA MET A 67 -18.12 8.53 0.14
C MET A 67 -18.59 7.43 1.09
N VAL A 68 -17.86 6.32 1.09
CA VAL A 68 -18.07 5.18 1.99
C VAL A 68 -16.94 5.17 3.02
N SER A 69 -17.23 4.98 4.32
CA SER A 69 -16.30 5.12 5.47
C SER A 69 -15.05 4.22 5.51
N ARG A 70 -14.72 3.46 4.46
CA ARG A 70 -14.18 2.12 4.68
C ARG A 70 -12.67 1.95 4.88
N HIS A 71 -11.75 2.87 4.57
CA HIS A 71 -10.33 2.42 4.48
C HIS A 71 -9.22 3.42 4.85
N LEU A 72 -9.54 4.59 5.40
CA LEU A 72 -8.52 5.62 5.68
C LEU A 72 -8.49 5.99 7.17
N GLU A 73 -8.21 5.02 8.03
CA GLU A 73 -7.93 5.30 9.44
C GLU A 73 -6.50 5.80 9.58
N ILE A 74 -6.37 7.11 9.73
CA ILE A 74 -5.09 7.74 10.00
C ILE A 74 -4.92 7.78 11.51
N MET A 75 -4.31 6.74 12.05
CA MET A 75 -3.93 6.71 13.47
C MET A 75 -2.54 7.29 13.61
N ALA A 76 -2.51 8.58 13.91
CA ALA A 76 -1.25 9.27 14.14
C ALA A 76 -0.62 8.90 15.50
N PHE A 77 -1.35 8.30 16.46
CA PHE A 77 -0.86 8.23 17.84
C PHE A 77 -1.11 6.95 18.66
N ASP A 78 -1.91 5.97 18.22
CA ASP A 78 -1.96 4.62 18.83
C ASP A 78 -2.66 3.67 17.86
N SER A 79 -2.04 2.55 17.46
CA SER A 79 -2.75 1.51 16.69
C SER A 79 -3.82 0.86 17.57
N PRO A 80 -4.93 0.37 17.00
CA PRO A 80 -5.90 -0.41 17.77
C PRO A 80 -5.20 -1.57 18.49
N PRO A 81 -5.63 -1.95 19.70
CA PRO A 81 -4.95 -2.97 20.49
C PRO A 81 -4.93 -4.36 19.82
N ASP A 82 -5.83 -4.60 18.87
CA ASP A 82 -5.94 -5.82 18.05
C ASP A 82 -5.26 -5.68 16.68
N ALA A 83 -4.60 -4.56 16.39
CA ALA A 83 -3.98 -4.30 15.09
C ALA A 83 -2.80 -5.24 14.83
N ARG A 84 -2.84 -5.87 13.66
CA ARG A 84 -1.81 -6.80 13.17
C ARG A 84 -1.25 -6.30 11.86
N LYS A 85 0.02 -6.57 11.58
CA LYS A 85 0.56 -6.32 10.24
C LYS A 85 -0.09 -7.27 9.24
N LEU A 86 -0.15 -6.87 7.97
CA LEU A 86 -0.74 -7.70 6.92
C LEU A 86 -0.15 -9.13 6.83
N LYS A 87 1.14 -9.30 7.13
CA LYS A 87 1.79 -10.62 7.14
C LYS A 87 1.39 -11.52 8.32
N ASP A 88 0.83 -10.93 9.36
CA ASP A 88 0.49 -11.58 10.63
C ASP A 88 -1.01 -11.89 10.74
N VAL A 89 -1.78 -11.69 9.66
CA VAL A 89 -3.21 -12.04 9.63
C VAL A 89 -3.39 -13.56 9.70
N PRO A 90 -4.38 -14.06 10.45
CA PRO A 90 -4.54 -15.48 10.76
C PRO A 90 -5.08 -16.31 9.61
N SER A 91 -5.64 -15.71 8.55
CA SER A 91 -6.33 -16.46 7.48
C SER A 91 -6.18 -15.85 6.09
N ALA A 92 -6.32 -16.70 5.08
CA ALA A 92 -6.41 -16.30 3.68
C ALA A 92 -7.57 -15.32 3.43
N ALA A 93 -8.73 -15.56 4.05
CA ALA A 93 -9.90 -14.70 3.87
C ALA A 93 -9.63 -13.27 4.35
N GLU A 94 -9.02 -13.14 5.53
CA GLU A 94 -8.64 -11.84 6.09
C GLU A 94 -7.54 -11.17 5.25
N PHE A 95 -6.54 -11.93 4.78
CA PHE A 95 -5.52 -11.41 3.87
C PHE A 95 -6.12 -10.87 2.56
N LEU A 96 -7.02 -11.62 1.92
CA LEU A 96 -7.64 -11.22 0.65
C LEU A 96 -8.58 -10.01 0.84
N ALA A 97 -9.32 -9.96 1.95
CA ALA A 97 -10.12 -8.79 2.30
C ALA A 97 -9.24 -7.54 2.49
N ALA A 98 -8.16 -7.66 3.27
CA ALA A 98 -7.20 -6.58 3.46
C ALA A 98 -6.50 -6.18 2.15
N ALA A 99 -6.16 -7.14 1.27
CA ALA A 99 -5.58 -6.83 -0.04
C ALA A 99 -6.53 -6.02 -0.92
N GLU A 100 -7.83 -6.35 -0.92
CA GLU A 100 -8.85 -5.55 -1.61
C GLU A 100 -8.93 -4.13 -1.01
N ASP A 101 -9.04 -4.05 0.32
CA ASP A 101 -9.16 -2.79 1.04
C ASP A 101 -7.94 -1.90 0.80
N LEU A 102 -6.73 -2.46 0.67
CA LEU A 102 -5.51 -1.72 0.38
C LEU A 102 -5.61 -0.92 -0.93
N PHE A 103 -6.03 -1.57 -2.01
CA PHE A 103 -6.18 -0.90 -3.31
C PHE A 103 -7.26 0.18 -3.27
N ARG A 104 -8.35 -0.07 -2.54
CA ARG A 104 -9.43 0.92 -2.34
C ARG A 104 -8.95 2.10 -1.49
N ALA A 105 -8.17 1.84 -0.45
CA ALA A 105 -7.61 2.85 0.44
C ALA A 105 -6.70 3.82 -0.32
N ILE A 106 -5.84 3.29 -1.20
CA ILE A 106 -4.96 4.10 -2.06
C ILE A 106 -5.80 5.00 -3.00
N LEU A 107 -6.86 4.46 -3.61
CA LEU A 107 -7.78 5.25 -4.44
C LEU A 107 -8.47 6.35 -3.63
N ASP A 108 -8.95 6.02 -2.43
CA ASP A 108 -9.63 6.97 -1.55
C ASP A 108 -8.67 8.08 -1.05
N ALA A 109 -7.41 7.75 -0.79
CA ALA A 109 -6.37 8.74 -0.51
C ALA A 109 -6.15 9.67 -1.72
N PHE A 110 -6.07 9.12 -2.93
CA PHE A 110 -5.86 9.93 -4.13
C PHE A 110 -7.09 10.78 -4.52
N ARG A 111 -8.31 10.33 -4.25
CA ARG A 111 -9.53 11.16 -4.35
C ARG A 111 -9.44 12.42 -3.47
N ARG A 112 -8.69 12.35 -2.39
CA ARG A 112 -8.37 13.49 -1.50
C ARG A 112 -7.09 14.22 -1.90
N ARG A 113 -6.55 13.92 -3.09
CA ARG A 113 -5.29 14.47 -3.62
C ARG A 113 -4.09 14.18 -2.72
N VAL A 114 -4.05 13.02 -2.07
CA VAL A 114 -2.92 12.59 -1.23
C VAL A 114 -2.28 11.35 -1.84
N LEU A 115 -0.94 11.32 -1.83
CA LEU A 115 -0.12 10.14 -2.11
C LEU A 115 0.50 9.66 -0.80
N HIS A 116 0.51 8.34 -0.56
CA HIS A 116 1.08 7.79 0.67
C HIS A 116 2.61 7.74 0.62
N ARG A 117 3.19 7.39 -0.54
CA ARG A 117 4.64 7.39 -0.80
C ARG A 117 5.49 6.36 -0.06
N ASP A 118 4.92 5.63 0.91
CA ASP A 118 5.61 4.61 1.72
C ASP A 118 4.73 3.39 1.99
N ILE A 119 4.12 2.84 0.95
CA ILE A 119 3.35 1.60 1.07
C ILE A 119 4.32 0.44 1.33
N SER A 120 4.29 -0.10 2.56
CA SER A 120 5.18 -1.17 3.02
C SER A 120 4.43 -2.13 3.95
N VAL A 121 4.98 -3.32 4.19
CA VAL A 121 4.37 -4.31 5.11
C VAL A 121 4.20 -3.77 6.54
N ASN A 122 5.05 -2.82 6.95
CA ASN A 122 4.99 -2.23 8.30
C ASN A 122 3.94 -1.13 8.42
N ASN A 123 3.53 -0.54 7.30
CA ASN A 123 2.61 0.59 7.25
C ASN A 123 1.17 0.17 6.92
N ILE A 124 0.94 -1.13 6.73
CA ILE A 124 -0.39 -1.71 6.50
C ILE A 124 -0.76 -2.60 7.68
N LEU A 125 -1.76 -2.14 8.43
CA LEU A 125 -2.32 -2.86 9.56
C LEU A 125 -3.72 -3.38 9.23
N VAL A 126 -4.14 -4.41 9.97
CA VAL A 126 -5.49 -4.97 9.95
C VAL A 126 -5.99 -5.03 11.39
N ALA A 127 -7.12 -4.39 11.66
CA ALA A 127 -7.80 -4.37 12.95
C ALA A 127 -9.31 -4.45 12.71
N ASP A 128 -10.06 -5.18 13.53
CA ASP A 128 -11.51 -5.38 13.36
C ASP A 128 -11.93 -5.79 11.93
N ASN A 129 -11.12 -6.61 11.26
CA ASN A 129 -11.25 -7.01 9.84
C ASN A 129 -11.24 -5.84 8.83
N GLN A 130 -10.64 -4.72 9.19
CA GLN A 130 -10.48 -3.54 8.34
C GLN A 130 -9.01 -3.21 8.16
N LEU A 131 -8.66 -2.79 6.95
CA LEU A 131 -7.32 -2.29 6.68
C LEU A 131 -7.14 -0.85 7.16
N ILE A 132 -5.98 -0.59 7.74
CA ILE A 132 -5.53 0.71 8.24
C ILE A 132 -4.17 1.00 7.60
N MET A 133 -4.08 2.12 6.85
CA MET A 133 -2.81 2.64 6.34
C MET A 133 -2.24 3.65 7.33
N VAL A 134 -1.04 3.37 7.85
CA VAL A 134 -0.35 4.21 8.84
C VAL A 134 0.94 4.80 8.26
N ASP A 135 1.59 5.65 9.04
CA ASP A 135 2.87 6.26 8.69
C ASP A 135 2.85 7.10 7.39
N TRP A 136 2.10 8.19 7.44
CA TRP A 136 1.98 9.16 6.36
C TRP A 136 3.14 10.17 6.33
N GLU A 137 4.28 9.85 6.95
CA GLU A 137 5.30 10.85 7.24
C GLU A 137 5.96 11.45 5.99
N ILE A 138 6.09 10.65 4.93
CA ILE A 138 6.57 11.08 3.61
C ILE A 138 5.45 11.22 2.59
N GLY A 139 4.20 11.10 3.04
CA GLY A 139 3.03 11.38 2.23
C GLY A 139 3.03 12.83 1.73
N ARG A 140 2.38 13.08 0.60
CA ARG A 140 2.38 14.41 -0.05
C ARG A 140 1.06 14.72 -0.71
N ARG A 141 0.74 16.00 -0.87
CA ARG A 141 -0.36 16.41 -1.74
C ARG A 141 0.02 16.24 -3.20
N PHE A 142 -0.93 15.81 -4.02
CA PHE A 142 -0.77 15.72 -5.45
C PHE A 142 -0.52 17.13 -6.03
N GLN A 143 0.47 17.24 -6.94
CA GLN A 143 0.95 18.50 -7.53
C GLN A 143 1.57 19.51 -6.56
N GLU A 144 1.76 19.14 -5.29
CA GLU A 144 2.54 19.97 -4.39
C GLU A 144 4.00 20.00 -4.85
N PRO A 145 4.59 21.20 -5.06
CA PRO A 145 5.98 21.29 -5.47
C PRO A 145 6.86 20.60 -4.42
N SER A 146 7.84 19.83 -4.88
CA SER A 146 8.84 19.16 -4.05
C SER A 146 9.77 20.20 -3.42
N SER A 147 9.25 20.98 -2.50
CA SER A 147 9.92 22.12 -1.88
C SER A 147 10.93 21.69 -0.80
N THR A 148 10.93 20.42 -0.39
CA THR A 148 11.65 19.96 0.82
C THR A 148 12.48 18.69 0.65
N ALA A 149 12.19 17.82 -0.31
CA ALA A 149 13.08 16.69 -0.61
C ALA A 149 14.22 17.17 -1.52
N ARG A 150 15.46 17.17 -1.02
CA ARG A 150 16.63 17.34 -1.90
C ARG A 150 16.48 16.37 -3.08
N ARG A 151 16.40 16.89 -4.30
CA ARG A 151 16.44 16.05 -5.52
C ARG A 151 17.59 15.05 -5.37
N GLY A 152 17.26 13.76 -5.34
CA GLY A 152 18.24 12.68 -5.24
C GLY A 152 18.29 11.92 -3.90
N THR A 153 17.54 12.33 -2.86
CA THR A 153 17.39 11.48 -1.66
C THR A 153 16.21 10.52 -1.84
N LEU A 154 16.51 9.23 -2.00
CA LEU A 154 15.50 8.17 -1.94
C LEU A 154 14.89 8.15 -0.53
N THR A 155 13.57 8.19 -0.45
CA THR A 155 12.81 8.19 0.80
C THR A 155 11.71 7.13 0.71
N GLY A 156 11.45 6.44 1.82
CA GLY A 156 10.53 5.31 1.92
C GLY A 156 11.24 3.97 2.01
N THR A 157 10.44 2.91 2.07
CA THR A 157 10.91 1.53 2.22
C THR A 157 11.43 1.01 0.87
N LEU A 158 12.76 0.85 0.75
CA LEU A 158 13.41 0.52 -0.53
C LEU A 158 12.89 -0.77 -1.18
N ASP A 159 12.57 -1.78 -0.37
CA ASP A 159 12.19 -3.10 -0.89
C ASP A 159 10.82 -3.10 -1.58
N THR A 160 9.85 -2.30 -1.12
CA THR A 160 8.53 -2.16 -1.74
C THR A 160 8.39 -0.90 -2.59
N MET A 161 9.48 -0.14 -2.76
CA MET A 161 9.48 1.08 -3.57
C MET A 161 9.21 0.79 -5.05
N SER A 162 8.33 1.59 -5.66
CA SER A 162 8.03 1.50 -7.10
C SER A 162 9.23 1.80 -7.99
N VAL A 163 9.21 1.26 -9.22
CA VAL A 163 10.22 1.52 -10.26
C VAL A 163 10.42 3.01 -10.52
N ALA A 164 9.33 3.79 -10.58
CA ALA A 164 9.41 5.22 -10.82
C ALA A 164 10.08 5.96 -9.63
N SER A 165 9.79 5.55 -8.40
CA SER A 165 10.41 6.13 -7.20
C SER A 165 11.89 5.77 -7.09
N LEU A 166 12.27 4.52 -7.37
CA LEU A 166 13.67 4.08 -7.44
C LEU A 166 14.46 4.82 -8.53
N ALA A 167 13.80 5.15 -9.65
CA ALA A 167 14.35 5.96 -10.73
C ALA A 167 14.31 7.48 -10.45
N ASN A 168 13.94 7.89 -9.23
CA ASN A 168 13.84 9.29 -8.80
C ASN A 168 12.96 10.15 -9.74
N ARG A 169 11.86 9.58 -10.24
CA ARG A 169 10.85 10.28 -11.04
C ARG A 169 9.79 10.90 -10.12
N ASP A 170 9.09 11.91 -10.64
CA ASP A 170 7.95 12.48 -9.92
C ASP A 170 6.86 11.41 -9.74
N PRO A 171 6.41 11.18 -8.50
CA PRO A 171 5.47 10.11 -8.21
C PRO A 171 4.04 10.51 -8.61
N LEU A 172 3.38 9.56 -9.26
CA LEU A 172 1.94 9.49 -9.45
C LEU A 172 1.32 8.56 -8.39
N PRO A 173 -0.01 8.51 -8.23
CA PRO A 173 -0.66 7.53 -7.34
C PRO A 173 -0.50 6.08 -7.79
N HIS A 174 -0.20 5.83 -9.07
CA HIS A 174 0.05 4.48 -9.59
C HIS A 174 1.25 3.81 -8.91
N GLU A 175 2.17 4.58 -8.33
CA GLU A 175 3.34 4.11 -7.59
C GLU A 175 2.93 3.48 -6.26
N ASP A 176 1.91 4.02 -5.59
CA ASP A 176 1.38 3.42 -4.37
C ASP A 176 0.72 2.07 -4.69
N ILE A 177 0.05 1.93 -5.85
CA ILE A 177 -0.50 0.65 -6.33
C ILE A 177 0.62 -0.36 -6.66
N GLU A 178 1.66 0.06 -7.37
CA GLU A 178 2.81 -0.79 -7.67
C GLU A 178 3.49 -1.28 -6.38
N SER A 179 3.67 -0.38 -5.41
CA SER A 179 4.21 -0.70 -4.10
C SER A 179 3.30 -1.66 -3.31
N ALA A 180 1.97 -1.50 -3.40
CA ALA A 180 1.01 -2.44 -2.84
C ALA A 180 1.14 -3.84 -3.45
N VAL A 181 1.35 -3.96 -4.77
CA VAL A 181 1.61 -5.26 -5.42
C VAL A 181 2.89 -5.90 -4.86
N TYR A 182 3.95 -5.13 -4.64
CA TYR A 182 5.17 -5.65 -4.01
C TYR A 182 4.96 -6.07 -2.55
N VAL A 183 4.17 -5.32 -1.77
CA VAL A 183 3.77 -5.72 -0.41
C VAL A 183 3.04 -7.06 -0.44
N LEU A 184 2.04 -7.23 -1.29
CA LEU A 184 1.30 -8.49 -1.40
C LEU A 184 2.19 -9.64 -1.86
N LEU A 185 3.06 -9.43 -2.85
CA LEU A 185 4.02 -10.43 -3.31
C LEU A 185 4.99 -10.84 -2.19
N LYS A 186 5.53 -9.87 -1.45
CA LYS A 186 6.40 -10.12 -0.29
C LYS A 186 5.68 -10.96 0.76
N VAL A 187 4.44 -10.62 1.12
CA VAL A 187 3.66 -11.41 2.09
C VAL A 187 3.41 -12.83 1.57
N LEU A 188 3.00 -13.00 0.31
CA LEU A 188 2.73 -14.31 -0.28
C LEU A 188 3.97 -15.21 -0.32
N THR A 189 5.14 -14.62 -0.57
CA THR A 189 6.42 -15.34 -0.59
C THR A 189 6.90 -15.64 0.84
N GLN A 190 6.89 -14.67 1.75
CA GLN A 190 7.38 -14.89 3.13
C GLN A 190 6.49 -15.80 3.98
N THR A 191 5.19 -15.92 3.65
CA THR A 191 4.25 -16.85 4.32
C THR A 191 4.16 -18.22 3.64
N PHE A 192 5.01 -18.49 2.65
CA PHE A 192 5.14 -19.81 2.04
C PHE A 192 6.19 -20.64 2.75
N VAL A 193 5.81 -21.86 3.10
CA VAL A 193 6.71 -22.89 3.60
C VAL A 193 6.87 -23.92 2.48
N PRO A 194 8.03 -23.98 1.81
CA PRO A 194 8.26 -24.95 0.76
C PRO A 194 8.34 -26.37 1.34
N PRO A 195 8.02 -27.41 0.54
CA PRO A 195 8.43 -28.78 0.83
C PRO A 195 9.94 -28.89 1.06
N ALA A 196 10.38 -29.86 1.89
CA ALA A 196 11.79 -30.00 2.29
C ALA A 196 12.75 -30.16 1.10
N ASP A 197 12.32 -30.80 0.02
CA ASP A 197 13.09 -30.97 -1.22
C ASP A 197 13.22 -29.69 -2.05
N GLN A 198 12.41 -28.65 -1.77
CA GLN A 198 12.38 -27.36 -2.46
C GLN A 198 12.96 -26.20 -1.63
N GLU A 199 13.31 -26.41 -0.36
CA GLU A 199 13.79 -25.36 0.55
C GLU A 199 14.97 -24.55 -0.03
N ARG A 200 15.95 -25.24 -0.63
CA ARG A 200 17.13 -24.60 -1.19
C ARG A 200 16.81 -23.75 -2.42
N GLU A 201 15.96 -24.26 -3.31
CA GLU A 201 15.51 -23.54 -4.50
C GLU A 201 14.70 -22.31 -4.08
N TRP A 202 13.78 -22.49 -3.14
CA TRP A 202 12.97 -21.40 -2.60
C TRP A 202 13.81 -20.29 -1.95
N ALA A 203 14.81 -20.66 -1.14
CA ALA A 203 15.73 -19.70 -0.55
C ALA A 203 16.49 -18.89 -1.61
N ALA A 204 16.94 -19.54 -2.69
CA ALA A 204 17.58 -18.86 -3.81
C ALA A 204 16.61 -17.92 -4.54
N THR A 205 15.37 -18.35 -4.80
CA THR A 205 14.32 -17.51 -5.38
C THR A 205 14.04 -16.29 -4.50
N LEU A 206 13.93 -16.45 -3.18
CA LEU A 206 13.72 -15.34 -2.23
C LEU A 206 14.87 -14.31 -2.27
N ASP A 207 16.13 -14.77 -2.37
CA ASP A 207 17.30 -13.88 -2.44
C ASP A 207 17.25 -12.94 -3.66
N THR A 208 16.71 -13.43 -4.79
CA THR A 208 16.59 -12.60 -6.00
C THR A 208 15.67 -11.40 -5.83
N TYR A 209 14.66 -11.49 -4.96
CA TYR A 209 13.74 -10.39 -4.69
C TYR A 209 14.36 -9.30 -3.82
N CYS A 210 15.40 -9.64 -3.05
CA CYS A 210 16.07 -8.74 -2.13
C CYS A 210 15.11 -8.14 -1.07
N TRP A 211 14.22 -8.97 -0.51
CA TRP A 211 13.34 -8.55 0.59
C TRP A 211 14.15 -8.32 1.86
N ASP A 212 13.83 -7.25 2.59
CA ASP A 212 14.42 -6.94 3.91
C ASP A 212 15.97 -6.80 3.94
N ASP A 213 16.62 -6.70 2.78
CA ASP A 213 18.07 -6.48 2.69
C ASP A 213 18.35 -4.97 2.58
N PRO A 214 18.86 -4.33 3.66
CA PRO A 214 19.10 -2.90 3.70
C PRO A 214 20.32 -2.46 2.88
N ASP A 215 21.18 -3.40 2.51
CA ASP A 215 22.46 -3.12 1.85
C ASP A 215 22.35 -3.21 0.32
N VAL A 216 21.17 -3.55 -0.21
CA VAL A 216 20.98 -3.67 -1.67
C VAL A 216 21.00 -2.30 -2.32
N PRO A 217 21.90 -2.06 -3.28
CA PRO A 217 21.98 -0.78 -3.95
C PRO A 217 20.69 -0.51 -4.76
N PRO A 218 20.17 0.74 -4.78
CA PRO A 218 18.91 1.07 -5.47
C PRO A 218 18.85 0.65 -6.94
N ASN A 219 19.97 0.66 -7.66
CA ASN A 219 20.02 0.21 -9.06
C ASN A 219 19.79 -1.30 -9.21
N ARG A 220 20.22 -2.12 -8.23
CA ARG A 220 19.91 -3.55 -8.21
C ARG A 220 18.43 -3.75 -7.98
N LEU A 221 17.84 -3.06 -7.00
CA LEU A 221 16.39 -3.09 -6.78
C LEU A 221 15.62 -2.66 -8.02
N LEU A 222 15.99 -1.54 -8.65
CA LEU A 222 15.35 -1.05 -9.87
C LEU A 222 15.32 -2.12 -10.98
N ASN A 223 16.45 -2.78 -11.22
CA ASN A 223 16.55 -3.84 -12.22
C ASN A 223 15.70 -5.07 -11.84
N THR A 224 15.73 -5.49 -10.57
CA THR A 224 14.87 -6.57 -10.07
C THR A 224 13.39 -6.22 -10.20
N ARG A 225 12.99 -4.99 -9.85
CA ARG A 225 11.59 -4.54 -9.96
C ARG A 225 11.15 -4.48 -11.42
N LEU A 226 12.00 -3.99 -12.33
CA LEU A 226 11.73 -4.05 -13.77
C LEU A 226 11.62 -5.49 -14.29
N SER A 227 12.48 -6.40 -13.81
CA SER A 227 12.49 -7.80 -14.27
C SER A 227 11.17 -8.50 -13.93
N ILE A 228 10.63 -8.28 -12.72
CA ILE A 228 9.33 -8.79 -12.26
C ILE A 228 8.20 -8.45 -13.24
N TRP A 229 8.16 -7.22 -13.76
CA TRP A 229 7.12 -6.77 -14.70
C TRP A 229 7.42 -7.08 -16.17
N SER A 230 8.68 -7.24 -16.53
CA SER A 230 9.12 -7.46 -17.92
C SER A 230 8.97 -8.90 -18.41
N GLY A 231 8.58 -9.83 -17.52
CA GLY A 231 8.45 -11.27 -17.76
C GLY A 231 7.32 -11.65 -18.73
N ARG A 232 7.38 -11.19 -19.99
CA ARG A 232 6.55 -11.75 -21.08
C ARG A 232 6.89 -13.21 -21.38
N ASN A 233 8.03 -13.68 -20.91
CA ASN A 233 8.40 -15.09 -20.91
C ASN A 233 8.54 -15.55 -19.46
N LEU A 234 7.38 -15.87 -18.84
CA LEU A 234 7.30 -16.24 -17.43
C LEU A 234 8.29 -17.37 -17.11
N GLU A 235 8.46 -18.34 -18.01
CA GLU A 235 9.27 -19.56 -17.82
C GLU A 235 10.71 -19.33 -17.32
N ASN A 236 11.34 -18.19 -17.64
CA ASN A 236 12.73 -17.89 -17.25
C ASN A 236 12.85 -16.66 -16.34
N SER A 237 11.78 -16.30 -15.64
CA SER A 237 11.75 -15.15 -14.74
C SER A 237 11.64 -15.62 -13.28
N THR A 238 12.15 -14.81 -12.34
CA THR A 238 11.95 -15.02 -10.90
C THR A 238 10.48 -15.26 -10.54
N VAL A 239 9.57 -14.56 -11.21
CA VAL A 239 8.12 -14.72 -11.02
C VAL A 239 7.66 -16.08 -11.52
N GLY A 240 8.16 -16.55 -12.67
CA GLY A 240 7.87 -17.88 -13.18
C GLY A 240 8.37 -18.99 -12.27
N GLU A 241 9.60 -18.88 -11.77
CA GLU A 241 10.15 -19.79 -10.76
C GLU A 241 9.25 -19.82 -9.52
N THR A 242 8.87 -18.65 -9.00
CA THR A 242 7.95 -18.52 -7.85
C THR A 242 6.62 -19.23 -8.11
N VAL A 243 6.03 -19.00 -9.28
CA VAL A 243 4.76 -19.62 -9.71
C VAL A 243 4.90 -21.13 -9.87
N GLN A 244 6.01 -21.60 -10.41
CA GLN A 244 6.30 -23.03 -10.60
C GLN A 244 6.44 -23.73 -9.24
N ILE A 245 7.21 -23.16 -8.32
CA ILE A 245 7.40 -23.68 -6.95
C ILE A 245 6.06 -23.73 -6.21
N PHE A 246 5.26 -22.67 -6.27
CA PHE A 246 3.92 -22.70 -5.66
C PHE A 246 3.04 -23.80 -6.26
N ARG A 247 3.03 -23.98 -7.58
CA ARG A 247 2.23 -25.02 -8.22
C ARG A 247 2.70 -26.44 -7.88
N SER A 248 4.01 -26.69 -7.90
CA SER A 248 4.56 -28.01 -7.58
C SER A 248 4.33 -28.39 -6.11
N ALA A 249 4.28 -27.40 -5.22
CA ALA A 249 3.92 -27.57 -3.81
C ALA A 249 2.40 -27.65 -3.53
N GLY A 250 1.54 -27.60 -4.56
CA GLY A 250 0.08 -27.67 -4.39
C GLY A 250 -0.60 -26.33 -4.05
N HIS A 251 0.11 -25.21 -4.11
CA HIS A 251 -0.40 -23.85 -3.87
C HIS A 251 -0.84 -23.15 -5.17
N ALA A 252 -1.64 -23.83 -6.00
CA ALA A 252 -2.08 -23.31 -7.31
C ALA A 252 -2.81 -21.96 -7.21
N THR A 253 -3.64 -21.80 -6.17
CA THR A 253 -4.37 -20.54 -5.88
C THR A 253 -3.43 -19.38 -5.57
N ARG A 254 -2.37 -19.64 -4.80
CA ARG A 254 -1.33 -18.64 -4.50
C ARG A 254 -0.59 -18.22 -5.77
N ALA A 255 -0.24 -19.18 -6.62
CA ALA A 255 0.37 -18.94 -7.92
C ALA A 255 -0.53 -18.09 -8.84
N GLN A 256 -1.84 -18.39 -8.87
CA GLN A 256 -2.81 -17.63 -9.65
C GLN A 256 -2.95 -16.18 -9.17
N LEU A 257 -2.93 -15.96 -7.85
CA LEU A 257 -2.96 -14.60 -7.29
C LEU A 257 -1.74 -13.79 -7.75
N VAL A 258 -0.53 -14.35 -7.65
CA VAL A 258 0.70 -13.69 -8.12
C VAL A 258 0.62 -13.33 -9.59
N LEU A 259 0.18 -14.27 -10.45
CA LEU A 259 0.01 -14.00 -11.88
C LEU A 259 -1.02 -12.90 -12.15
N SER A 260 -2.13 -12.91 -11.41
CA SER A 260 -3.21 -11.93 -11.60
C SER A 260 -2.75 -10.53 -11.18
N LEU A 261 -2.06 -10.39 -10.05
CA LEU A 261 -1.48 -9.11 -9.60
C LEU A 261 -0.40 -8.58 -10.56
N LEU A 262 0.44 -9.45 -11.11
CA LEU A 262 1.51 -9.05 -12.03
C LEU A 262 1.05 -8.91 -13.49
N SER A 263 -0.20 -9.26 -13.78
CA SER A 263 -0.85 -8.97 -15.07
C SER A 263 -1.38 -7.53 -15.17
N LEU A 264 -1.39 -6.79 -14.06
CA LEU A 264 -1.81 -5.40 -14.04
C LEU A 264 -0.93 -4.56 -14.98
N PRO A 265 -1.47 -3.49 -15.60
CA PRO A 265 -0.76 -2.66 -16.57
C PRO A 265 0.31 -1.72 -15.95
N LEU A 266 1.12 -2.23 -15.04
CA LEU A 266 2.20 -1.54 -14.34
C LEU A 266 3.57 -2.08 -14.76
N PRO A 267 4.67 -1.32 -14.53
CA PRO A 267 4.75 0.14 -14.47
C PRO A 267 4.67 0.76 -15.88
N LEU A 268 4.52 -0.05 -16.93
CA LEU A 268 4.94 0.24 -18.30
C LEU A 268 3.93 0.99 -19.20
N GLN A 269 2.66 1.14 -18.81
CA GLN A 269 1.66 1.87 -19.63
C GLN A 269 1.69 3.40 -19.47
N ARG A 270 2.68 3.96 -18.78
CA ARG A 270 2.72 5.38 -18.41
C ARG A 270 3.17 6.36 -19.48
N LYS A 271 3.52 5.92 -20.69
CA LYS A 271 4.23 6.79 -21.67
C LYS A 271 3.44 8.02 -22.16
N SER A 272 2.23 8.29 -21.67
CA SER A 272 1.41 9.42 -22.14
C SER A 272 0.50 10.06 -21.10
N ILE A 273 0.60 9.77 -19.80
CA ILE A 273 -0.26 10.42 -18.81
C ILE A 273 0.34 11.76 -18.41
N ASP A 274 -0.38 12.84 -18.70
CA ASP A 274 -0.02 14.19 -18.24
C ASP A 274 -0.18 14.26 -16.72
N SER A 275 0.94 14.42 -16.01
CA SER A 275 0.99 14.56 -14.54
C SER A 275 0.22 15.78 -14.01
N SER A 276 -0.13 16.73 -14.87
CA SER A 276 -0.92 17.91 -14.51
C SER A 276 -2.44 17.68 -14.58
N ASP A 277 -2.90 16.62 -15.25
CA ASP A 277 -4.32 16.32 -15.42
C ASP A 277 -4.81 15.35 -14.34
N TYR A 278 -5.37 15.94 -13.27
CA TYR A 278 -5.91 15.18 -12.14
C TYR A 278 -7.01 14.20 -12.54
N ASP A 279 -7.93 14.59 -13.43
CA ASP A 279 -9.10 13.78 -13.76
C ASP A 279 -8.69 12.57 -14.61
N THR A 280 -7.79 12.76 -15.57
CA THR A 280 -7.21 11.65 -16.34
C THR A 280 -6.45 10.66 -15.43
N ILE A 281 -5.66 11.16 -14.48
CA ILE A 281 -4.94 10.30 -13.52
C ILE A 281 -5.91 9.56 -12.61
N LEU A 282 -6.94 10.24 -12.10
CA LEU A 282 -7.94 9.63 -11.23
C LEU A 282 -8.71 8.54 -11.96
N SER A 283 -9.15 8.79 -13.19
CA SER A 283 -9.84 7.79 -14.01
C SER A 283 -8.94 6.59 -14.33
N SER A 284 -7.66 6.83 -14.64
CA SER A 284 -6.69 5.75 -14.87
C SER A 284 -6.46 4.93 -13.60
N LEU A 285 -6.30 5.58 -12.46
CA LEU A 285 -6.12 4.91 -11.17
C LEU A 285 -7.35 4.09 -10.78
N GLN A 286 -8.57 4.61 -11.01
CA GLN A 286 -9.82 3.88 -10.77
C GLN A 286 -9.86 2.58 -11.58
N GLY A 287 -9.62 2.64 -12.89
CA GLY A 287 -9.61 1.45 -13.73
C GLY A 287 -8.52 0.44 -13.33
N LEU A 288 -7.37 0.92 -12.85
CA LEU A 288 -6.31 0.05 -12.33
C LEU A 288 -6.72 -0.63 -11.01
N VAL A 289 -7.32 0.12 -10.08
CA VAL A 289 -7.80 -0.40 -8.79
C VAL A 289 -8.92 -1.40 -9.01
N GLU A 290 -9.84 -1.16 -9.94
CA GLU A 290 -10.89 -2.12 -10.30
C GLU A 290 -10.31 -3.44 -10.82
N GLN A 291 -9.27 -3.39 -11.67
CA GLN A 291 -8.55 -4.58 -12.13
C GLN A 291 -7.84 -5.31 -10.99
N ALA A 292 -7.17 -4.57 -10.09
CA ALA A 292 -6.48 -5.16 -8.93
C ALA A 292 -7.47 -5.83 -7.97
N VAL A 293 -8.60 -5.18 -7.68
CA VAL A 293 -9.68 -5.75 -6.87
C VAL A 293 -10.30 -6.99 -7.54
N ALA A 294 -10.51 -6.95 -8.86
CA ALA A 294 -11.01 -8.11 -9.60
C ALA A 294 -10.01 -9.29 -9.55
N ALA A 295 -8.72 -9.01 -9.68
CA ALA A 295 -7.66 -10.01 -9.53
C ALA A 295 -7.69 -10.68 -8.14
N VAL A 296 -7.78 -9.89 -7.06
CA VAL A 296 -7.89 -10.42 -5.69
C VAL A 296 -9.18 -11.25 -5.51
N ARG A 297 -10.33 -10.76 -5.97
CA ARG A 297 -11.62 -11.43 -5.83
C ARG A 297 -11.78 -12.70 -6.67
N SER A 298 -10.97 -12.86 -7.72
CA SER A 298 -10.95 -14.08 -8.54
C SER A 298 -10.43 -15.31 -7.80
N VAL A 299 -9.83 -15.10 -6.62
CA VAL A 299 -9.19 -16.11 -5.80
C VAL A 299 -10.17 -16.60 -4.74
N ASP A 300 -10.46 -17.91 -4.75
CA ASP A 300 -11.26 -18.52 -3.69
C ASP A 300 -10.43 -18.65 -2.40
N ALA A 301 -10.82 -17.91 -1.37
CA ALA A 301 -10.15 -17.90 -0.06
C ALA A 301 -10.04 -19.29 0.57
N SER A 302 -11.02 -20.18 0.34
CA SER A 302 -11.01 -21.54 0.90
C SER A 302 -9.95 -22.44 0.24
N SER A 303 -9.53 -22.09 -0.98
CA SER A 303 -8.49 -22.80 -1.73
C SER A 303 -7.08 -22.22 -1.51
N LEU A 304 -6.97 -21.04 -0.88
CA LEU A 304 -5.69 -20.40 -0.60
C LEU A 304 -5.12 -20.96 0.71
N ILE A 305 -4.19 -21.91 0.58
CA ILE A 305 -3.46 -22.45 1.74
C ILE A 305 -2.61 -21.33 2.36
N TRP A 306 -2.98 -20.91 3.57
CA TRP A 306 -2.39 -19.80 4.30
C TRP A 306 -1.69 -20.27 5.56
N GLY A 307 -0.37 -20.04 5.65
CA GLY A 307 0.42 -20.36 6.84
C GLY A 307 0.46 -21.85 7.18
N SER A 308 1.66 -22.42 7.29
CA SER A 308 1.80 -23.72 7.94
C SER A 308 1.41 -23.61 9.40
N ALA A 309 0.52 -24.48 9.87
CA ALA A 309 0.32 -24.70 11.29
C ALA A 309 1.67 -24.94 11.97
N LYS A 310 2.22 -23.94 12.68
CA LYS A 310 3.06 -24.25 13.84
C LYS A 310 2.12 -24.64 14.98
N VAL A 311 1.46 -25.78 14.83
CA VAL A 311 1.12 -26.63 15.97
C VAL A 311 2.24 -27.67 15.99
N VAL A 312 3.43 -27.24 16.43
CA VAL A 312 4.32 -28.19 17.08
C VAL A 312 3.72 -28.30 18.47
N ASP A 313 2.90 -29.32 18.64
CA ASP A 313 2.52 -29.86 19.93
C ASP A 313 3.85 -30.19 20.64
N ALA A 314 4.30 -29.30 21.53
CA ALA A 314 5.33 -29.65 22.50
C ALA A 314 4.67 -30.56 23.53
N GLY A 315 4.38 -31.78 23.09
CA GLY A 315 4.09 -32.88 23.98
C GLY A 315 5.27 -33.10 24.91
N GLN A 316 4.95 -33.13 26.20
CA GLN A 316 5.56 -33.99 27.21
C GLN A 316 7.10 -34.02 27.25
N GLU A 317 7.68 -33.19 28.12
CA GLU A 317 8.79 -33.67 28.95
C GLU A 317 8.21 -34.07 30.32
N GLU A 318 7.84 -35.35 30.44
CA GLU A 318 8.04 -36.09 31.69
C GLU A 318 9.54 -36.37 31.81
N ILE A 319 10.23 -35.73 32.76
CA ILE A 319 11.12 -36.34 33.77
C ILE A 319 11.08 -35.46 35.02
#